data_AF-A0A2V2UDZ9-F1
#
_entry.id   AF-A0A2V2UDZ9-F1
#
_cell.length_a   1.000
_cell.length_b   1.000
_cell.length_c   1.000
_cell.angle_alpha   90.00
_cell.angle_beta   90.00
_cell.angle_gamma   90.00
#
_symmetry.space_group_name_H-M   'P 1'
#
loop_
_entity.id
_entity.type
_entity.pdbx_description
1 polymer ?
#
loop_
_entity_poly.entity_id
_entity_poly.type
_entity_poly.pdbx_seq_one_letter_code
_entity_poly.pdbx_strand_id
1 'polypeptide(L)'
;MLGICELQTLIVADSDDYWLSRLHIATILSVSILLTIGASNTSPAQHSQTIATAAVHKPSNVHNTSTADLSYDTQNMTHRSAKAEWQPHRAQTTTSQEWWYFTALLHDASGNRYMLFSTIFKYDGKDVPIVKGAPEFAPKLGPNATIISPIVKLSNYDTGFHTFNSDAAIVDPKAIWNSKSNTLSYTTPQYTGSWSFNGQNLTAVLKSPKMSFDLNMQGGNQVMWAKDAAFNKEGFLQQAIPGNVSFYYSLPRLIISGKLSYTNESGTNKTIDVVGQGWVDRQWGDFKTQAWEWASFRFDNGARVNLYSFENAHKVGTYQKPDGSLQWLDNFTVRQNGYDKAPSGQWVSSGWGYDFPINVEGSMHYTVIPFSNNDWICSPPTFCFIEGAGQLIDGMTGKHLGSSINESMDIRILKNGPYDVNQH
;
A
#
# COMPACT_ATOMS: atom_id res chain seq x y z
N MET A 1 -61.73 2.29 -17.80
CA MET A 1 -61.86 2.61 -19.24
C MET A 1 -61.80 4.13 -19.36
N LEU A 2 -60.98 4.66 -20.28
CA LEU A 2 -60.97 6.05 -20.80
C LEU A 2 -60.98 7.27 -19.83
N GLY A 3 -59.92 8.07 -19.93
CA GLY A 3 -59.81 9.50 -19.59
C GLY A 3 -58.56 10.00 -20.33
N ILE A 4 -58.63 10.60 -21.54
CA ILE A 4 -59.20 11.89 -22.01
C ILE A 4 -58.13 13.00 -22.07
N CYS A 5 -57.70 13.24 -23.32
CA CYS A 5 -57.18 14.48 -23.95
C CYS A 5 -55.86 15.14 -23.51
N GLU A 6 -55.34 15.93 -24.47
CA GLU A 6 -53.99 16.47 -24.61
C GLU A 6 -53.91 18.00 -24.51
N LEU A 7 -52.67 18.50 -24.39
CA LEU A 7 -52.09 19.77 -24.89
C LEU A 7 -52.96 21.03 -25.11
N GLN A 8 -52.43 22.21 -24.70
CA GLN A 8 -51.85 23.18 -25.66
C GLN A 8 -51.09 24.39 -25.03
N THR A 9 -49.86 24.64 -25.55
CA THR A 9 -49.13 25.94 -25.81
C THR A 9 -49.08 27.08 -24.75
N LEU A 10 -48.29 28.16 -24.85
CA LEU A 10 -47.43 28.81 -25.88
C LEU A 10 -46.00 29.08 -25.30
N ILE A 11 -44.87 28.94 -26.02
CA ILE A 11 -44.23 29.88 -27.02
C ILE A 11 -44.07 31.31 -26.43
N VAL A 12 -42.91 32.00 -26.34
CA VAL A 12 -41.75 32.29 -27.26
C VAL A 12 -40.44 32.44 -26.39
N ALA A 13 -39.18 32.76 -26.80
CA ALA A 13 -38.47 33.10 -28.07
C ALA A 13 -36.92 32.87 -27.96
N ASP A 14 -36.21 32.99 -29.10
CA ASP A 14 -34.87 33.57 -29.44
C ASP A 14 -33.62 33.40 -28.51
N SER A 15 -32.41 33.13 -29.03
CA SER A 15 -31.97 32.78 -30.41
C SER A 15 -30.53 32.21 -30.47
N ASP A 16 -30.30 31.25 -31.37
CA ASP A 16 -29.17 31.07 -32.33
C ASP A 16 -27.70 31.13 -31.81
N ASP A 17 -26.89 30.05 -31.86
CA ASP A 17 -26.18 29.43 -33.03
C ASP A 17 -24.85 30.16 -33.42
N TYR A 18 -23.73 29.56 -33.87
CA TYR A 18 -23.30 28.15 -34.08
C TYR A 18 -21.74 28.07 -34.22
N TRP A 19 -21.18 26.84 -34.13
CA TRP A 19 -19.98 26.31 -34.85
C TRP A 19 -18.50 26.67 -34.51
N LEU A 20 -17.73 25.57 -34.30
CA LEU A 20 -16.37 25.24 -34.80
C LEU A 20 -15.05 25.89 -34.31
N SER A 21 -14.27 25.04 -33.61
CA SER A 21 -12.79 24.89 -33.67
C SER A 21 -11.90 26.02 -33.08
N ARG A 22 -10.84 25.72 -32.32
CA ARG A 22 -9.62 25.01 -32.75
C ARG A 22 -8.77 24.47 -31.59
N LEU A 23 -7.91 23.51 -31.90
CA LEU A 23 -6.71 23.15 -31.13
C LEU A 23 -5.75 24.35 -31.02
N HIS A 24 -5.04 24.53 -29.89
CA HIS A 24 -3.68 25.08 -29.87
C HIS A 24 -2.89 24.70 -28.61
N ILE A 25 -1.57 24.57 -28.76
CA ILE A 25 -0.59 24.31 -27.70
C ILE A 25 -0.03 25.65 -27.22
N ALA A 26 0.24 25.78 -25.91
CA ALA A 26 0.90 26.95 -25.33
C ALA A 26 2.04 26.56 -24.38
N THR A 27 3.22 26.29 -24.94
CA THR A 27 4.48 26.27 -24.19
C THR A 27 4.86 27.72 -23.86
N ILE A 28 5.19 28.03 -22.60
CA ILE A 28 5.80 29.31 -22.23
C ILE A 28 7.12 29.07 -21.49
N LEU A 29 8.15 29.78 -21.93
CA LEU A 29 9.51 29.73 -21.39
C LEU A 29 9.69 30.70 -20.22
N SER A 30 10.66 30.39 -19.35
CA SER A 30 11.06 31.23 -18.22
C SER A 30 11.68 32.57 -18.66
N VAL A 31 11.31 33.67 -17.99
CA VAL A 31 12.11 34.91 -17.91
C VAL A 31 12.06 35.42 -16.47
N SER A 32 13.23 35.80 -15.93
CA SER A 32 13.38 36.37 -14.59
C SER A 32 14.07 37.73 -14.68
N ILE A 33 13.66 38.72 -13.86
CA ILE A 33 14.49 39.88 -13.47
C ILE A 33 13.87 40.58 -12.22
N LEU A 34 14.72 41.30 -11.47
CA LEU A 34 14.43 42.00 -10.20
C LEU A 34 13.82 43.41 -10.47
N LEU A 35 13.24 44.22 -9.56
CA LEU A 35 13.74 44.70 -8.25
C LEU A 35 12.66 45.43 -7.39
N THR A 36 12.75 45.25 -6.06
CA THR A 36 12.44 46.19 -4.94
C THR A 36 11.13 47.00 -4.75
N ILE A 37 10.51 46.74 -3.58
CA ILE A 37 10.04 47.68 -2.52
C ILE A 37 8.83 48.62 -2.78
N GLY A 38 7.79 48.41 -1.96
CA GLY A 38 6.74 49.38 -1.61
C GLY A 38 5.84 48.79 -0.51
N ALA A 39 5.51 49.53 0.55
CA ALA A 39 4.84 48.97 1.73
C ALA A 39 3.59 49.77 2.16
N SER A 40 2.50 49.05 2.44
CA SER A 40 1.37 49.50 3.27
C SER A 40 0.47 48.30 3.66
N ASN A 41 -0.33 48.45 4.72
CA ASN A 41 -1.05 47.35 5.37
C ASN A 41 -2.52 47.24 4.92
N THR A 42 -3.01 46.00 4.76
CA THR A 42 -4.25 45.49 5.41
C THR A 42 -4.32 43.96 5.29
N SER A 43 -4.90 43.29 6.28
CA SER A 43 -5.17 41.84 6.26
C SER A 43 -6.56 41.53 5.68
N PRO A 44 -6.77 40.30 5.18
CA PRO A 44 -7.52 39.33 5.99
C PRO A 44 -6.75 38.01 6.21
N ALA A 45 -7.31 37.13 7.04
CA ALA A 45 -6.62 35.94 7.56
C ALA A 45 -6.50 34.79 6.55
N GLN A 46 -5.38 34.06 6.62
CA GLN A 46 -5.21 32.72 6.06
C GLN A 46 -4.83 31.73 7.17
N HIS A 47 -5.35 30.51 7.11
CA HIS A 47 -4.86 29.40 7.93
C HIS A 47 -3.51 28.90 7.36
N SER A 48 -2.42 29.51 7.83
CA SER A 48 -1.07 29.00 7.60
C SER A 48 -0.83 27.71 8.40
N GLN A 49 -0.46 26.63 7.72
CA GLN A 49 0.18 25.49 8.39
C GLN A 49 1.65 25.83 8.67
N THR A 50 1.92 26.36 9.86
CA THR A 50 3.28 26.69 10.29
C THR A 50 4.12 25.42 10.50
N ILE A 51 4.87 25.01 9.48
CA ILE A 51 5.90 23.96 9.63
C ILE A 51 7.00 24.50 10.55
N ALA A 52 6.98 24.06 11.81
CA ALA A 52 7.97 24.46 12.80
C ALA A 52 9.33 23.80 12.50
N THR A 53 10.36 24.61 12.23
CA THR A 53 11.75 24.16 12.21
C THR A 53 12.23 23.89 13.64
N ALA A 54 11.89 22.71 14.17
CA ALA A 54 12.30 22.30 15.51
C ALA A 54 13.83 22.26 15.64
N ALA A 55 14.36 22.92 16.67
CA ALA A 55 15.80 22.92 16.94
C ALA A 55 16.28 21.52 17.36
N VAL A 56 17.50 21.16 16.95
CA VAL A 56 18.08 19.83 17.19
C VAL A 56 18.33 19.60 18.68
N HIS A 57 17.39 18.93 19.34
CA HIS A 57 17.55 18.45 20.71
C HIS A 57 18.36 17.15 20.69
N LYS A 58 19.52 17.13 21.34
CA LYS A 58 20.41 15.95 21.38
C LYS A 58 19.93 14.94 22.45
N PRO A 59 19.60 13.69 22.10
CA PRO A 59 19.56 12.60 23.06
C PRO A 59 20.97 12.26 23.56
N SER A 60 21.08 11.68 24.76
CA SER A 60 22.34 11.27 25.37
C SER A 60 22.91 9.97 24.78
N ASN A 61 24.24 9.81 24.88
CA ASN A 61 24.99 8.74 24.20
C ASN A 61 24.65 7.32 24.68
N VAL A 62 24.31 6.42 23.74
CA VAL A 62 24.52 4.96 23.89
C VAL A 62 25.06 4.35 22.58
N HIS A 63 26.31 3.90 22.61
CA HIS A 63 27.02 3.02 21.66
C HIS A 63 26.63 2.99 20.16
N ASN A 64 27.29 3.85 19.37
CA ASN A 64 27.54 3.67 17.93
C ASN A 64 28.11 2.26 17.63
N THR A 65 27.49 1.51 16.69
CA THR A 65 28.16 0.53 15.79
C THR A 65 27.17 -0.12 14.81
N SER A 66 27.09 0.38 13.58
CA SER A 66 26.80 -0.46 12.39
C SER A 66 27.18 0.25 11.08
N THR A 67 27.34 -0.52 9.99
CA THR A 67 27.61 -0.02 8.64
C THR A 67 26.33 0.46 7.94
N ALA A 68 26.51 1.30 6.92
CA ALA A 68 25.42 1.92 6.16
C ALA A 68 24.49 0.93 5.43
N ASP A 69 23.41 1.48 4.88
CA ASP A 69 22.35 0.83 4.12
C ASP A 69 22.86 -0.24 3.14
N LEU A 70 22.09 -1.33 3.06
CA LEU A 70 22.47 -2.55 2.38
C LEU A 70 22.52 -2.37 0.86
N SER A 71 23.51 -2.96 0.20
CA SER A 71 23.56 -2.99 -1.26
C SER A 71 22.67 -4.11 -1.82
N TYR A 72 22.03 -3.87 -2.96
CA TYR A 72 21.39 -4.90 -3.77
C TYR A 72 21.97 -4.87 -5.19
N ASP A 73 21.60 -5.82 -6.05
CA ASP A 73 22.11 -5.91 -7.42
C ASP A 73 21.00 -6.32 -8.39
N THR A 74 20.48 -5.35 -9.15
CA THR A 74 19.43 -5.55 -10.16
C THR A 74 19.95 -6.14 -11.48
N GLN A 75 21.27 -6.25 -11.68
CA GLN A 75 21.88 -6.78 -12.89
C GLN A 75 22.19 -8.28 -12.73
N ASN A 76 22.95 -8.64 -11.69
CA ASN A 76 23.25 -10.04 -11.38
C ASN A 76 22.04 -10.73 -10.74
N MET A 77 21.14 -9.99 -10.10
CA MET A 77 19.93 -10.48 -9.44
C MET A 77 20.26 -11.60 -8.45
N THR A 78 20.91 -11.21 -7.34
CA THR A 78 21.18 -12.08 -6.20
C THR A 78 20.67 -11.44 -4.91
N HIS A 79 20.09 -12.27 -4.02
CA HIS A 79 19.61 -11.86 -2.70
C HIS A 79 20.24 -12.74 -1.61
N ARG A 80 20.18 -12.26 -0.37
CA ARG A 80 20.60 -12.95 0.85
C ARG A 80 19.38 -13.64 1.48
N SER A 81 19.52 -14.13 2.71
CA SER A 81 18.39 -14.59 3.50
C SER A 81 17.47 -13.41 3.88
N ALA A 82 16.17 -13.68 4.01
CA ALA A 82 15.15 -12.67 4.36
C ALA A 82 15.53 -11.83 5.59
N LYS A 83 16.13 -12.45 6.61
CA LYS A 83 16.67 -11.78 7.81
C LYS A 83 17.68 -10.68 7.47
N ALA A 84 18.59 -10.91 6.53
CA ALA A 84 19.58 -9.93 6.12
C ALA A 84 18.96 -8.81 5.29
N GLU A 85 18.07 -9.16 4.34
CA GLU A 85 17.33 -8.19 3.52
C GLU A 85 16.22 -7.45 4.29
N TRP A 86 16.09 -7.68 5.61
CA TRP A 86 15.27 -6.84 6.50
C TRP A 86 15.89 -5.45 6.73
N GLN A 87 17.22 -5.32 6.55
CA GLN A 87 17.91 -4.03 6.63
C GLN A 87 17.44 -3.08 5.52
N PRO A 88 17.37 -1.75 5.77
CA PRO A 88 17.17 -0.74 4.73
C PRO A 88 18.26 -0.77 3.65
N HIS A 89 17.89 -0.49 2.41
CA HIS A 89 18.77 -0.51 1.25
C HIS A 89 19.26 0.87 0.85
N ARG A 90 20.45 0.93 0.25
CA ARG A 90 20.97 2.18 -0.34
C ARG A 90 20.30 2.45 -1.69
N ALA A 91 20.12 3.74 -2.00
CA ALA A 91 19.67 4.18 -3.32
C ALA A 91 20.67 3.77 -4.43
N GLN A 92 20.16 3.47 -5.63
CA GLN A 92 20.93 3.22 -6.84
C GLN A 92 20.49 4.12 -7.99
N THR A 93 19.18 4.26 -8.23
CA THR A 93 18.62 5.17 -9.24
C THR A 93 17.67 6.24 -8.65
N THR A 94 17.18 7.15 -9.49
CA THR A 94 16.10 8.08 -9.14
C THR A 94 14.75 7.39 -8.87
N THR A 95 14.63 6.07 -9.04
CA THR A 95 13.45 5.25 -8.74
C THR A 95 13.66 4.28 -7.57
N SER A 96 14.71 4.50 -6.77
CA SER A 96 14.98 3.74 -5.55
C SER A 96 13.85 3.92 -4.53
N GLN A 97 13.14 2.84 -4.20
CA GLN A 97 12.14 2.81 -3.14
C GLN A 97 12.04 1.42 -2.51
N GLU A 98 11.60 1.37 -1.26
CA GLU A 98 11.41 0.12 -0.53
C GLU A 98 10.34 0.25 0.55
N TRP A 99 9.83 -0.89 1.01
CA TRP A 99 8.90 -0.93 2.14
C TRP A 99 8.97 -2.23 2.95
N TRP A 100 8.40 -2.12 4.14
CA TRP A 100 8.00 -3.21 5.02
C TRP A 100 6.48 -3.06 5.19
N TYR A 101 5.73 -3.93 4.50
CA TYR A 101 4.26 -3.96 4.48
C TYR A 101 3.76 -5.03 5.45
N PHE A 102 2.64 -4.80 6.14
CA PHE A 102 2.08 -5.70 7.13
C PHE A 102 0.54 -5.66 7.11
N THR A 103 -0.09 -6.83 7.02
CA THR A 103 -1.54 -6.98 7.17
C THR A 103 -1.95 -8.14 8.07
N ALA A 104 -2.80 -7.84 9.03
CA ALA A 104 -3.21 -8.76 10.09
C ALA A 104 -4.73 -8.83 10.24
N LEU A 105 -5.23 -10.06 10.22
CA LEU A 105 -6.57 -10.40 10.66
C LEU A 105 -6.50 -10.79 12.13
N LEU A 106 -7.01 -9.90 12.97
CA LEU A 106 -6.95 -9.97 14.43
C LEU A 106 -8.35 -10.14 15.01
N HIS A 107 -8.44 -10.66 16.23
CA HIS A 107 -9.63 -10.57 17.05
C HIS A 107 -9.30 -10.24 18.51
N ASP A 108 -10.25 -9.61 19.20
CA ASP A 108 -10.22 -9.39 20.65
C ASP A 108 -10.93 -10.52 21.42
N ALA A 109 -10.87 -10.46 22.76
CA ALA A 109 -11.49 -11.46 23.65
C ALA A 109 -13.03 -11.50 23.60
N SER A 110 -13.69 -10.53 22.94
CA SER A 110 -15.13 -10.54 22.67
C SER A 110 -15.47 -11.13 21.29
N GLY A 111 -14.46 -11.48 20.49
CA GLY A 111 -14.62 -11.99 19.13
C GLY A 111 -14.77 -10.92 18.05
N ASN A 112 -14.62 -9.62 18.38
CA ASN A 112 -14.67 -8.58 17.33
C ASN A 112 -13.48 -8.76 16.37
N ARG A 113 -13.74 -8.74 15.07
CA ARG A 113 -12.77 -8.97 14.00
C ARG A 113 -12.18 -7.64 13.52
N TYR A 114 -10.86 -7.57 13.44
CA TYR A 114 -10.13 -6.39 12.99
C TYR A 114 -9.21 -6.72 11.81
N MET A 115 -9.18 -5.82 10.83
CA MET A 115 -8.13 -5.73 9.83
C MET A 115 -7.20 -4.57 10.20
N LEU A 116 -5.98 -4.91 10.62
CA LEU A 116 -4.89 -3.96 10.81
C LEU A 116 -3.96 -4.04 9.60
N PHE A 117 -3.83 -2.94 8.88
CA PHE A 117 -2.76 -2.70 7.91
C PHE A 117 -1.76 -1.70 8.50
N SER A 118 -0.48 -1.92 8.26
CA SER A 118 0.53 -0.88 8.41
C SER A 118 1.65 -1.10 7.40
N THR A 119 2.23 -0.02 6.90
CA THR A 119 3.42 -0.09 6.04
C THR A 119 4.39 1.01 6.44
N ILE A 120 5.68 0.68 6.49
CA ILE A 120 6.75 1.68 6.54
C ILE A 120 7.33 1.78 5.14
N PHE A 121 7.09 2.91 4.46
CA PHE A 121 7.76 3.21 3.19
C PHE A 121 9.06 3.98 3.43
N LYS A 122 10.09 3.66 2.65
CA LYS A 122 11.31 4.45 2.51
C LYS A 122 11.50 4.87 1.05
N TYR A 123 11.70 6.17 0.84
CA TYR A 123 11.84 6.76 -0.50
C TYR A 123 13.14 7.57 -0.60
N ASP A 124 14.08 7.06 -1.38
CA ASP A 124 15.36 7.73 -1.68
C ASP A 124 15.38 8.35 -3.09
N GLY A 125 14.63 7.74 -4.01
CA GLY A 125 14.48 8.19 -5.39
C GLY A 125 13.75 9.51 -5.52
N LYS A 126 14.08 10.29 -6.56
CA LYS A 126 13.47 11.61 -6.83
C LYS A 126 12.31 11.57 -7.82
N ASP A 127 12.11 10.45 -8.53
CA ASP A 127 11.05 10.26 -9.52
C ASP A 127 9.92 9.34 -9.04
N VAL A 128 9.94 8.97 -7.76
CA VAL A 128 8.96 8.07 -7.11
C VAL A 128 7.63 8.80 -6.85
N PRO A 129 6.49 8.10 -6.69
CA PRO A 129 5.17 8.73 -6.63
C PRO A 129 5.02 9.85 -5.58
N ILE A 130 5.51 9.64 -4.35
CA ILE A 130 5.38 10.65 -3.28
C ILE A 130 6.16 11.94 -3.59
N VAL A 131 7.33 11.84 -4.23
CA VAL A 131 8.17 13.01 -4.58
C VAL A 131 7.62 13.74 -5.81
N LYS A 132 6.89 13.05 -6.70
CA LYS A 132 6.10 13.70 -7.75
C LYS A 132 4.91 14.49 -7.18
N GLY A 133 4.27 13.97 -6.13
CA GLY A 133 3.19 14.66 -5.42
C GLY A 133 3.67 15.86 -4.57
N ALA A 134 4.90 15.79 -4.05
CA ALA A 134 5.53 16.84 -3.25
C ALA A 134 6.98 17.12 -3.73
N PRO A 135 7.16 17.87 -4.85
CA PRO A 135 8.47 18.12 -5.46
C PRO A 135 9.47 18.83 -4.57
N GLU A 136 9.01 19.54 -3.53
CA GLU A 136 9.84 20.19 -2.52
C GLU A 136 10.61 19.20 -1.62
N PHE A 137 10.36 17.89 -1.71
CA PHE A 137 11.23 16.87 -1.13
C PHE A 137 12.45 16.56 -2.02
N ALA A 138 12.31 16.59 -3.35
CA ALA A 138 13.39 16.22 -4.28
C ALA A 138 14.76 16.90 -4.03
N PRO A 139 14.88 18.22 -3.74
CA PRO A 139 16.17 18.84 -3.45
C PRO A 139 16.76 18.44 -2.09
N LYS A 140 15.96 17.85 -1.19
CA LYS A 140 16.37 17.46 0.17
C LYS A 140 16.92 16.03 0.24
N LEU A 141 16.64 15.17 -0.74
CA LEU A 141 17.05 13.75 -0.73
C LEU A 141 18.48 13.52 -1.23
N GLY A 142 19.19 12.57 -0.62
CA GLY A 142 20.56 12.19 -0.95
C GLY A 142 21.18 11.18 0.04
N PRO A 143 22.50 10.91 -0.01
CA PRO A 143 23.16 9.82 0.75
C PRO A 143 23.15 9.91 2.29
N ASN A 144 22.52 10.94 2.87
CA ASN A 144 22.29 11.10 4.31
C ASN A 144 20.86 11.62 4.60
N ALA A 145 19.93 11.51 3.63
CA ALA A 145 18.59 12.07 3.72
C ALA A 145 17.59 11.28 2.85
N THR A 146 16.73 10.51 3.50
CA THR A 146 15.66 9.70 2.89
C THR A 146 14.30 10.09 3.47
N ILE A 147 13.20 9.86 2.76
CA ILE A 147 11.85 9.99 3.36
C ILE A 147 11.51 8.67 4.03
N ILE A 148 11.12 8.71 5.30
CA ILE A 148 10.37 7.63 5.95
C ILE A 148 8.91 8.07 6.11
N SER A 149 7.97 7.24 5.64
CA SER A 149 6.54 7.46 5.79
C SER A 149 5.87 6.22 6.40
N PRO A 150 5.59 6.23 7.72
CA PRO A 150 4.73 5.23 8.33
C PRO A 150 3.26 5.50 7.97
N ILE A 151 2.56 4.42 7.61
CA ILE A 151 1.15 4.40 7.27
C ILE A 151 0.46 3.33 8.11
N VAL A 152 -0.75 3.60 8.59
CA VAL A 152 -1.55 2.64 9.38
C VAL A 152 -3.05 2.80 9.10
N LYS A 153 -3.74 1.67 8.97
CA LYS A 153 -5.20 1.57 8.80
C LYS A 153 -5.74 0.51 9.76
N LEU A 154 -6.81 0.82 10.48
CA LEU A 154 -7.53 -0.14 11.32
C LEU A 154 -9.01 -0.12 10.95
N SER A 155 -9.57 -1.31 10.75
CA SER A 155 -10.98 -1.51 10.44
C SER A 155 -11.54 -2.61 11.35
N ASN A 156 -12.71 -2.39 11.97
CA ASN A 156 -13.44 -3.39 12.77
C ASN A 156 -14.69 -3.80 11.99
N TYR A 157 -14.79 -5.08 11.63
CA TYR A 157 -15.84 -5.59 10.76
C TYR A 157 -17.17 -5.91 11.46
N ASP A 158 -17.20 -5.85 12.79
CA ASP A 158 -18.40 -6.10 13.59
C ASP A 158 -19.05 -4.80 14.11
N THR A 159 -18.34 -3.67 14.07
CA THR A 159 -18.91 -2.33 14.32
C THR A 159 -18.90 -1.41 13.10
N GLY A 160 -18.28 -1.81 11.98
CA GLY A 160 -18.09 -0.95 10.81
C GLY A 160 -17.06 0.18 10.98
N PHE A 161 -16.39 0.26 12.14
CA PHE A 161 -15.42 1.32 12.43
C PHE A 161 -14.23 1.24 11.48
N HIS A 162 -13.81 2.40 10.98
CA HIS A 162 -12.64 2.53 10.12
C HIS A 162 -11.81 3.76 10.52
N THR A 163 -10.48 3.61 10.53
CA THR A 163 -9.57 4.76 10.54
C THR A 163 -8.31 4.50 9.70
N PHE A 164 -7.89 5.51 8.97
CA PHE A 164 -6.65 5.55 8.19
C PHE A 164 -5.87 6.82 8.56
N ASN A 165 -4.57 6.68 8.81
CA ASN A 165 -3.65 7.81 8.93
C ASN A 165 -2.22 7.46 8.48
N SER A 166 -1.48 8.49 8.08
CA SER A 166 -0.05 8.45 7.76
C SER A 166 0.67 9.67 8.34
N ASP A 167 1.99 9.62 8.36
CA ASP A 167 2.87 10.77 8.61
C ASP A 167 4.16 10.61 7.77
N ALA A 168 5.03 11.61 7.75
CA ALA A 168 6.32 11.50 7.05
C ALA A 168 7.41 12.39 7.68
N ALA A 169 8.66 11.96 7.56
CA ALA A 169 9.84 12.77 7.87
C ALA A 169 10.99 12.49 6.91
N ILE A 170 11.85 13.49 6.73
CA ILE A 170 13.18 13.28 6.15
C ILE A 170 14.15 12.96 7.28
N VAL A 171 14.87 11.86 7.15
CA VAL A 171 15.76 11.30 8.19
C VAL A 171 17.10 10.86 7.61
N ASP A 172 18.13 10.76 8.46
CA ASP A 172 19.36 10.05 8.09
C ASP A 172 19.07 8.54 8.02
N PRO A 173 19.26 7.86 6.88
CA PRO A 173 19.01 6.42 6.76
C PRO A 173 19.90 5.57 7.70
N LYS A 174 21.02 6.10 8.20
CA LYS A 174 21.85 5.41 9.21
C LYS A 174 21.24 5.45 10.61
N ALA A 175 20.35 6.41 10.89
CA ALA A 175 19.72 6.58 12.20
C ALA A 175 18.52 5.64 12.41
N ILE A 176 17.98 5.05 11.34
CA ILE A 176 16.79 4.19 11.38
C ILE A 176 17.10 2.69 11.53
N TRP A 177 18.37 2.27 11.55
CA TRP A 177 18.74 0.85 11.61
C TRP A 177 19.57 0.48 12.84
N ASN A 178 19.16 -0.59 13.53
CA ASN A 178 19.94 -1.25 14.57
C ASN A 178 20.23 -2.70 14.18
N SER A 179 21.45 -2.97 13.71
CA SER A 179 21.85 -4.33 13.29
C SER A 179 22.03 -5.32 14.45
N LYS A 180 22.16 -4.86 15.71
CA LYS A 180 22.33 -5.75 16.87
C LYS A 180 21.02 -6.46 17.22
N SER A 181 19.89 -5.80 17.00
CA SER A 181 18.54 -6.36 17.17
C SER A 181 17.82 -6.62 15.83
N ASN A 182 18.48 -6.36 14.70
CA ASN A 182 17.93 -6.46 13.34
C ASN A 182 16.60 -5.70 13.21
N THR A 183 16.62 -4.43 13.62
CA THR A 183 15.43 -3.59 13.84
C THR A 183 15.49 -2.30 13.03
N LEU A 184 14.44 -2.07 12.25
CA LEU A 184 14.10 -0.76 11.68
C LEU A 184 13.38 0.05 12.77
N SER A 185 13.74 1.32 12.96
CA SER A 185 13.12 2.24 13.91
C SER A 185 12.89 3.60 13.24
N TYR A 186 11.79 4.28 13.55
CA TYR A 186 11.48 5.58 12.96
C TYR A 186 10.85 6.55 13.95
N THR A 187 11.06 7.85 13.67
CA THR A 187 10.41 8.98 14.33
C THR A 187 10.01 9.99 13.26
N THR A 188 8.75 10.43 13.27
CA THR A 188 8.21 11.51 12.45
C THR A 188 7.53 12.54 13.38
N PRO A 189 6.99 13.68 12.90
CA PRO A 189 6.39 14.70 13.77
C PRO A 189 5.31 14.20 14.74
N GLN A 190 4.57 13.15 14.38
CA GLN A 190 3.48 12.59 15.18
C GLN A 190 3.66 11.10 15.52
N TYR A 191 4.56 10.36 14.86
CA TYR A 191 4.71 8.91 15.04
C TYR A 191 6.09 8.51 15.57
N THR A 192 6.10 7.46 16.38
CA THR A 192 7.30 6.65 16.63
C THR A 192 6.97 5.17 16.43
N GLY A 193 7.95 4.37 16.02
CA GLY A 193 7.76 2.92 15.91
C GLY A 193 9.04 2.17 15.63
N SER A 194 8.99 0.85 15.76
CA SER A 194 10.10 -0.05 15.47
C SER A 194 9.64 -1.46 15.09
N TRP A 195 10.27 -2.03 14.07
CA TRP A 195 9.95 -3.33 13.48
C TRP A 195 11.20 -4.21 13.44
N SER A 196 11.25 -5.24 14.27
CA SER A 196 12.35 -6.21 14.35
C SER A 196 12.03 -7.49 13.59
N PHE A 197 13.05 -8.17 13.06
CA PHE A 197 12.91 -9.54 12.55
C PHE A 197 14.20 -10.32 12.80
N ASN A 198 14.14 -11.36 13.63
CA ASN A 198 15.32 -12.14 14.01
C ASN A 198 15.58 -13.38 13.13
N GLY A 199 14.75 -13.63 12.11
CA GLY A 199 14.74 -14.85 11.28
C GLY A 199 13.65 -15.87 11.62
N GLN A 200 12.92 -15.68 12.73
CA GLN A 200 11.82 -16.54 13.17
C GLN A 200 10.68 -15.74 13.81
N ASN A 201 11.02 -14.76 14.64
CA ASN A 201 10.10 -13.89 15.35
C ASN A 201 10.26 -12.44 14.89
N LEU A 202 9.16 -11.69 14.95
CA LEU A 202 9.11 -10.24 14.73
C LEU A 202 8.45 -9.56 15.93
N THR A 203 8.84 -8.31 16.17
CA THR A 203 8.08 -7.39 17.03
C THR A 203 7.80 -6.14 16.21
N ALA A 204 6.55 -5.69 16.15
CA ALA A 204 6.15 -4.44 15.50
C ALA A 204 5.50 -3.51 16.53
N VAL A 205 6.06 -2.31 16.67
CA VAL A 205 5.57 -1.26 17.56
C VAL A 205 5.26 -0.01 16.74
N LEU A 206 4.12 0.61 17.03
CA LEU A 206 3.72 1.91 16.50
C LEU A 206 3.06 2.72 17.61
N LYS A 207 3.31 4.03 17.65
CA LYS A 207 2.59 5.01 18.46
C LYS A 207 2.31 6.27 17.65
N SER A 208 1.05 6.69 17.61
CA SER A 208 0.57 7.93 16.99
C SER A 208 -0.48 8.60 17.91
N PRO A 209 -1.02 9.78 17.55
CA PRO A 209 -2.04 10.47 18.36
C PRO A 209 -3.39 9.74 18.44
N LYS A 210 -3.70 8.86 17.47
CA LYS A 210 -4.99 8.15 17.37
C LYS A 210 -4.90 6.64 17.57
N MET A 211 -3.71 6.05 17.43
CA MET A 211 -3.52 4.60 17.49
C MET A 211 -2.12 4.24 17.95
N SER A 212 -2.01 3.14 18.70
CA SER A 212 -0.73 2.50 19.00
C SER A 212 -0.88 0.99 19.05
N PHE A 213 0.15 0.26 18.66
CA PHE A 213 0.20 -1.19 18.83
C PHE A 213 1.58 -1.65 19.30
N ASP A 214 1.61 -2.77 20.02
CA ASP A 214 2.79 -3.53 20.39
C ASP A 214 2.45 -5.01 20.14
N LEU A 215 2.99 -5.55 19.04
CA LEU A 215 2.62 -6.84 18.47
C LEU A 215 3.85 -7.74 18.37
N ASN A 216 3.77 -8.92 18.97
CA ASN A 216 4.76 -9.97 18.85
C ASN A 216 4.26 -11.04 17.88
N MET A 217 5.14 -11.51 17.00
CA MET A 217 4.79 -12.38 15.89
C MET A 217 5.77 -13.54 15.77
N GLN A 218 5.25 -14.74 15.50
CA GLN A 218 6.04 -15.97 15.34
C GLN A 218 5.74 -16.63 13.99
N GLY A 219 6.69 -17.38 13.42
CA GLY A 219 6.53 -18.10 12.15
C GLY A 219 7.19 -17.44 10.94
N GLY A 220 7.98 -16.38 11.15
CA GLY A 220 8.72 -15.66 10.11
C GLY A 220 9.87 -16.46 9.46
N ASN A 221 10.05 -17.75 9.82
CA ASN A 221 10.98 -18.65 9.14
C ASN A 221 10.39 -19.29 7.88
N GLN A 222 9.07 -19.21 7.65
CA GLN A 222 8.39 -19.79 6.48
C GLN A 222 8.35 -18.82 5.29
N VAL A 223 9.52 -18.30 4.90
CA VAL A 223 9.69 -17.30 3.84
C VAL A 223 9.11 -17.79 2.51
N MET A 224 8.40 -16.91 1.81
CA MET A 224 7.92 -17.13 0.44
C MET A 224 8.53 -16.07 -0.48
N TRP A 225 9.60 -16.42 -1.20
CA TRP A 225 10.17 -15.56 -2.23
C TRP A 225 9.31 -15.60 -3.50
N ALA A 226 9.10 -14.44 -4.13
CA ALA A 226 8.49 -14.39 -5.45
C ALA A 226 9.45 -14.95 -6.52
N LYS A 227 8.92 -15.32 -7.69
CA LYS A 227 9.74 -15.64 -8.87
C LYS A 227 8.94 -15.35 -10.14
N ASP A 228 9.35 -14.31 -10.85
CA ASP A 228 8.76 -13.90 -12.12
C ASP A 228 9.40 -14.66 -13.30
N ALA A 229 8.58 -15.08 -14.26
CA ALA A 229 9.01 -15.72 -15.50
C ALA A 229 9.92 -14.82 -16.36
N ALA A 230 9.75 -13.49 -16.28
CA ALA A 230 10.57 -12.51 -16.99
C ALA A 230 12.08 -12.59 -16.60
N PHE A 231 12.39 -13.04 -15.38
CA PHE A 231 13.76 -13.16 -14.88
C PHE A 231 14.17 -14.60 -14.57
N ASN A 232 13.21 -15.49 -14.30
CA ASN A 232 13.41 -16.88 -13.89
C ASN A 232 14.37 -17.05 -12.68
N LYS A 233 14.44 -16.05 -11.79
CA LYS A 233 15.27 -16.04 -10.58
C LYS A 233 14.41 -15.84 -9.33
N GLU A 234 14.67 -16.64 -8.31
CA GLU A 234 14.01 -16.50 -6.99
C GLU A 234 14.32 -15.12 -6.40
N GLY A 235 13.30 -14.53 -5.78
CA GLY A 235 13.33 -13.22 -5.14
C GLY A 235 13.07 -12.02 -6.05
N PHE A 236 12.77 -12.20 -7.34
CA PHE A 236 12.64 -11.09 -8.31
C PHE A 236 11.28 -11.04 -9.01
N LEU A 237 10.77 -9.82 -9.21
CA LEU A 237 9.60 -9.53 -10.05
C LEU A 237 9.72 -8.22 -10.84
N GLN A 238 9.06 -8.16 -12.00
CA GLN A 238 8.98 -6.97 -12.84
C GLN A 238 7.81 -6.09 -12.42
N GLN A 239 8.12 -4.85 -12.02
CA GLN A 239 7.13 -3.86 -11.60
C GLN A 239 6.56 -3.13 -12.82
N ALA A 240 5.59 -3.80 -13.46
CA ALA A 240 4.96 -3.46 -14.73
C ALA A 240 5.95 -3.35 -15.91
N ILE A 241 6.65 -2.22 -16.03
CA ILE A 241 7.47 -1.84 -17.18
C ILE A 241 8.71 -2.74 -17.28
N PRO A 242 9.08 -3.25 -18.47
CA PRO A 242 10.34 -3.97 -18.66
C PRO A 242 11.56 -3.21 -18.15
N GLY A 243 12.37 -3.88 -17.32
CA GLY A 243 13.55 -3.30 -16.66
C GLY A 243 13.30 -2.64 -15.30
N ASN A 244 12.05 -2.43 -14.89
CA ASN A 244 11.72 -2.09 -13.49
C ASN A 244 11.86 -3.33 -12.60
N VAL A 245 13.06 -3.56 -12.06
CA VAL A 245 13.33 -4.74 -11.21
C VAL A 245 13.00 -4.43 -9.75
N SER A 246 12.22 -5.30 -9.13
CA SER A 246 12.02 -5.31 -7.69
C SER A 246 12.30 -6.67 -7.07
N PHE A 247 12.89 -6.63 -5.88
CA PHE A 247 13.13 -7.77 -5.01
C PHE A 247 11.92 -7.97 -4.10
N TYR A 248 11.50 -9.21 -3.86
CA TYR A 248 10.27 -9.48 -3.12
C TYR A 248 10.27 -10.80 -2.34
N TYR A 249 9.88 -10.74 -1.06
CA TYR A 249 9.39 -11.90 -0.31
C TYR A 249 8.25 -11.57 0.65
N SER A 250 7.45 -12.59 0.94
CA SER A 250 6.44 -12.58 2.00
C SER A 250 6.89 -13.41 3.21
N LEU A 251 6.39 -13.05 4.39
CA LEU A 251 6.31 -13.88 5.59
C LEU A 251 4.81 -14.13 5.86
N PRO A 252 4.20 -15.18 5.25
CA PRO A 252 2.74 -15.24 5.07
C PRO A 252 1.98 -16.00 6.17
N ARG A 253 2.69 -16.48 7.21
CA ARG A 253 2.18 -17.38 8.27
C ARG A 253 2.52 -16.87 9.67
N LEU A 254 2.42 -15.56 9.89
CA LEU A 254 2.73 -14.98 11.20
C LEU A 254 1.57 -15.23 12.18
N ILE A 255 1.86 -15.83 13.32
CA ILE A 255 0.91 -15.90 14.46
C ILE A 255 1.18 -14.69 15.35
N ILE A 256 0.17 -13.84 15.53
CA ILE A 256 0.27 -12.58 16.27
C ILE A 256 -0.34 -12.71 17.67
N SER A 257 0.31 -12.10 18.66
CA SER A 257 -0.31 -11.69 19.92
C SER A 257 0.23 -10.32 20.36
N GLY A 258 -0.60 -9.51 21.02
CA GLY A 258 -0.16 -8.21 21.53
C GLY A 258 -1.30 -7.29 21.97
N LYS A 259 -0.99 -5.99 22.05
CA LYS A 259 -1.95 -4.94 22.39
C LYS A 259 -2.16 -3.98 21.23
N LEU A 260 -3.40 -3.56 21.06
CA LEU A 260 -3.83 -2.53 20.12
C LEU A 260 -4.69 -1.50 20.86
N SER A 261 -4.33 -0.22 20.73
CA SER A 261 -5.09 0.91 21.27
C SER A 261 -5.48 1.85 20.15
N TYR A 262 -6.71 2.36 20.16
CA TYR A 262 -7.22 3.29 19.16
C TYR A 262 -8.31 4.20 19.70
N THR A 263 -8.40 5.42 19.18
CA THR A 263 -9.54 6.32 19.40
C THR A 263 -10.67 5.93 18.44
N ASN A 264 -11.85 5.60 18.95
CA ASN A 264 -13.02 5.29 18.13
C ASN A 264 -13.79 6.56 17.69
N GLU A 265 -14.87 6.38 16.93
CA GLU A 265 -15.77 7.46 16.48
C GLU A 265 -16.33 8.34 17.61
N SER A 266 -16.60 7.78 18.80
CA SER A 266 -17.05 8.54 19.98
C SER A 266 -15.91 9.26 20.72
N GLY A 267 -14.76 9.46 20.09
CA GLY A 267 -13.57 10.10 20.69
C GLY A 267 -12.99 9.32 21.87
N THR A 268 -13.39 8.06 22.05
CA THR A 268 -13.05 7.24 23.21
C THR A 268 -11.86 6.35 22.90
N ASN A 269 -10.81 6.44 23.73
CA ASN A 269 -9.66 5.56 23.60
C ASN A 269 -10.00 4.15 24.10
N LYS A 270 -9.99 3.18 23.20
CA LYS A 270 -10.02 1.75 23.53
C LYS A 270 -8.60 1.21 23.57
N THR A 271 -8.37 0.21 24.42
CA THR A 271 -7.19 -0.66 24.42
C THR A 271 -7.68 -2.09 24.54
N ILE A 272 -7.22 -2.95 23.64
CA ILE A 272 -7.60 -4.36 23.55
C ILE A 272 -6.35 -5.24 23.45
N ASP A 273 -6.42 -6.40 24.10
CA ASP A 273 -5.52 -7.51 23.79
C ASP A 273 -6.05 -8.22 22.54
N VAL A 274 -5.13 -8.51 21.61
CA VAL A 274 -5.44 -9.04 20.27
C VAL A 274 -4.57 -10.23 19.92
N VAL A 275 -5.16 -11.19 19.22
CA VAL A 275 -4.46 -12.33 18.61
C VAL A 275 -4.95 -12.56 17.19
N GLY A 276 -4.17 -13.23 16.34
CA GLY A 276 -4.61 -13.52 14.97
C GLY A 276 -3.50 -13.93 14.00
N GLN A 277 -3.76 -13.76 12.70
CA GLN A 277 -2.86 -14.15 11.62
C GLN A 277 -2.36 -12.93 10.82
N GLY A 278 -1.05 -12.79 10.78
CA GLY A 278 -0.32 -11.77 10.05
C GLY A 278 0.32 -12.25 8.77
N TRP A 279 0.57 -11.28 7.91
CA TRP A 279 1.38 -11.38 6.71
C TRP A 279 2.28 -10.15 6.67
N VAL A 280 3.54 -10.33 6.31
CA VAL A 280 4.46 -9.23 6.02
C VAL A 280 4.97 -9.39 4.59
N ASP A 281 5.06 -8.31 3.83
CA ASP A 281 5.81 -8.28 2.57
C ASP A 281 6.99 -7.31 2.70
N ARG A 282 8.12 -7.74 2.15
CA ARG A 282 9.36 -6.98 2.09
C ARG A 282 9.72 -6.79 0.62
N GLN A 283 9.68 -5.54 0.18
CA GLN A 283 9.92 -5.17 -1.21
C GLN A 283 10.91 -4.01 -1.31
N TRP A 284 11.82 -4.07 -2.29
CA TRP A 284 12.77 -3.00 -2.60
C TRP A 284 13.21 -3.05 -4.07
N GLY A 285 13.85 -1.99 -4.56
CA GLY A 285 14.47 -1.96 -5.89
C GLY A 285 14.36 -0.62 -6.61
N ASP A 286 14.53 -0.67 -7.92
CA ASP A 286 14.51 0.49 -8.82
C ASP A 286 13.32 0.36 -9.79
N PHE A 287 12.18 1.00 -9.47
CA PHE A 287 10.96 0.81 -10.27
C PHE A 287 9.93 1.94 -10.19
N LYS A 288 9.01 1.95 -11.17
CA LYS A 288 7.85 2.85 -11.30
C LYS A 288 6.62 2.05 -11.79
N THR A 289 5.70 1.71 -10.89
CA THR A 289 4.32 1.28 -11.23
C THR A 289 3.35 2.42 -10.87
N GLN A 290 2.19 2.47 -11.53
CA GLN A 290 1.13 3.46 -11.31
C GLN A 290 -0.14 2.87 -10.69
N ALA A 291 -0.42 1.58 -10.95
CA ALA A 291 -1.58 0.88 -10.41
C ALA A 291 -1.38 -0.64 -10.50
N TRP A 292 -1.82 -1.35 -9.47
CA TRP A 292 -1.89 -2.80 -9.42
C TRP A 292 -3.19 -3.26 -8.76
N GLU A 293 -3.57 -4.51 -9.00
CA GLU A 293 -4.34 -5.29 -8.03
C GLU A 293 -3.40 -6.30 -7.38
N TRP A 294 -3.47 -6.40 -6.06
CA TRP A 294 -2.76 -7.41 -5.28
C TRP A 294 -3.74 -8.25 -4.47
N ALA A 295 -3.38 -9.51 -4.23
CA ALA A 295 -4.09 -10.36 -3.28
C ALA A 295 -3.13 -11.27 -2.49
N SER A 296 -3.41 -11.44 -1.20
CA SER A 296 -2.93 -12.57 -0.40
C SER A 296 -4.09 -13.49 -0.01
N PHE A 297 -3.98 -14.78 -0.30
CA PHE A 297 -4.92 -15.79 0.18
C PHE A 297 -4.35 -16.51 1.40
N ARG A 298 -5.19 -16.70 2.41
CA ARG A 298 -4.88 -17.29 3.72
C ARG A 298 -5.86 -18.44 3.96
N PHE A 299 -5.53 -19.61 3.43
CA PHE A 299 -6.33 -20.82 3.58
C PHE A 299 -6.27 -21.35 5.02
N ASP A 300 -7.37 -21.95 5.48
CA ASP A 300 -7.50 -22.48 6.84
C ASP A 300 -6.56 -23.66 7.13
N ASN A 301 -6.20 -24.43 6.09
CA ASN A 301 -5.22 -25.52 6.20
C ASN A 301 -3.74 -25.04 6.22
N GLY A 302 -3.52 -23.73 6.21
CA GLY A 302 -2.19 -23.10 6.23
C GLY A 302 -1.63 -22.74 4.86
N ALA A 303 -2.21 -23.16 3.74
CA ALA A 303 -1.76 -22.78 2.41
C ALA A 303 -1.84 -21.26 2.18
N ARG A 304 -0.96 -20.74 1.32
CA ARG A 304 -0.83 -19.29 1.05
C ARG A 304 -0.66 -19.03 -0.44
N VAL A 305 -1.25 -17.95 -0.93
CA VAL A 305 -1.02 -17.46 -2.30
C VAL A 305 -0.78 -15.95 -2.24
N ASN A 306 0.16 -15.44 -3.04
CA ASN A 306 0.41 -14.03 -3.30
C ASN A 306 0.21 -13.79 -4.81
N LEU A 307 -0.50 -12.73 -5.20
CA LEU A 307 -0.85 -12.41 -6.57
C LEU A 307 -0.60 -10.92 -6.85
N TYR A 308 0.06 -10.59 -7.96
CA TYR A 308 0.09 -9.25 -8.54
C TYR A 308 -0.46 -9.26 -9.97
N SER A 309 -1.29 -8.27 -10.30
CA SER A 309 -1.70 -7.94 -11.67
C SER A 309 -1.49 -6.44 -11.90
N PHE A 310 -0.58 -6.09 -12.82
CA PHE A 310 -0.11 -4.72 -13.05
C PHE A 310 -0.85 -3.98 -14.18
N GLU A 311 -0.64 -2.66 -14.30
CA GLU A 311 -1.28 -1.77 -15.30
C GLU A 311 -1.02 -2.12 -16.79
N ASN A 312 -0.12 -3.06 -17.06
CA ASN A 312 0.18 -3.59 -18.39
C ASN A 312 -0.22 -5.06 -18.56
N ALA A 313 -1.11 -5.57 -17.70
CA ALA A 313 -1.52 -6.97 -17.60
C ALA A 313 -0.39 -7.99 -17.31
N HIS A 314 0.81 -7.52 -16.94
CA HIS A 314 1.85 -8.40 -16.39
C HIS A 314 1.39 -8.98 -15.05
N LYS A 315 1.71 -10.25 -14.80
CA LYS A 315 1.23 -10.99 -13.63
C LYS A 315 2.33 -11.83 -13.02
N VAL A 316 2.30 -11.91 -11.69
CA VAL A 316 3.20 -12.76 -10.90
C VAL A 316 2.38 -13.39 -9.78
N GLY A 317 2.41 -14.71 -9.68
CA GLY A 317 1.77 -15.45 -8.60
C GLY A 317 2.76 -16.36 -7.88
N THR A 318 2.63 -16.49 -6.56
CA THR A 318 3.38 -17.45 -5.75
C THR A 318 2.44 -18.20 -4.82
N TYR A 319 2.47 -19.53 -4.87
CA TYR A 319 1.66 -20.44 -4.06
C TYR A 319 2.59 -21.25 -3.15
N GLN A 320 2.37 -21.16 -1.84
CA GLN A 320 3.06 -21.94 -0.81
C GLN A 320 2.07 -22.94 -0.20
N LYS A 321 2.30 -24.23 -0.48
CA LYS A 321 1.50 -25.35 0.05
C LYS A 321 1.66 -25.48 1.57
N PRO A 322 0.76 -26.16 2.31
CA PRO A 322 0.84 -26.30 3.77
C PRO A 322 2.20 -26.79 4.29
N ASP A 323 2.89 -27.66 3.54
CA ASP A 323 4.23 -28.17 3.85
C ASP A 323 5.37 -27.14 3.71
N GLY A 324 5.09 -25.95 3.14
CA GLY A 324 6.04 -24.88 2.88
C GLY A 324 6.67 -24.89 1.48
N SER A 325 6.38 -25.90 0.65
CA SER A 325 6.88 -25.97 -0.72
C SER A 325 6.24 -24.90 -1.62
N LEU A 326 7.06 -24.33 -2.50
CA LEU A 326 6.66 -23.24 -3.41
C LEU A 326 6.33 -23.75 -4.81
N GLN A 327 5.34 -23.10 -5.43
CA GLN A 327 5.03 -23.18 -6.84
C GLN A 327 4.70 -21.77 -7.35
N TRP A 328 5.36 -21.35 -8.41
CA TRP A 328 5.18 -20.02 -9.00
C TRP A 328 4.27 -20.08 -10.23
N LEU A 329 3.60 -18.96 -10.50
CA LEU A 329 2.60 -18.79 -11.56
C LEU A 329 2.97 -17.56 -12.40
N ASP A 330 2.99 -17.74 -13.71
CA ASP A 330 3.21 -16.70 -14.72
C ASP A 330 1.91 -16.06 -15.22
N ASN A 331 0.76 -16.72 -15.02
CA ASN A 331 -0.56 -16.20 -15.37
C ASN A 331 -1.67 -16.73 -14.44
N PHE A 332 -2.75 -15.96 -14.34
CA PHE A 332 -4.03 -16.28 -13.68
C PHE A 332 -5.08 -15.26 -14.17
N THR A 333 -6.36 -15.57 -14.06
CA THR A 333 -7.44 -14.61 -14.38
C THR A 333 -7.86 -13.88 -13.11
N VAL A 334 -8.12 -12.57 -13.23
CA VAL A 334 -8.85 -11.79 -12.22
C VAL A 334 -10.09 -11.21 -12.89
N ARG A 335 -11.26 -11.41 -12.29
CA ARG A 335 -12.52 -10.74 -12.61
C ARG A 335 -12.89 -9.83 -11.45
N GLN A 336 -13.28 -8.61 -11.75
CA GLN A 336 -13.74 -7.63 -10.77
C GLN A 336 -15.27 -7.75 -10.68
N ASN A 337 -15.77 -8.18 -9.51
CA ASN A 337 -17.19 -8.51 -9.33
C ASN A 337 -18.04 -7.31 -8.89
N GLY A 338 -17.40 -6.21 -8.53
CA GLY A 338 -18.00 -4.94 -8.11
C GLY A 338 -17.00 -3.80 -8.27
N TYR A 339 -17.52 -2.57 -8.23
CA TYR A 339 -16.73 -1.36 -8.47
C TYR A 339 -17.23 -0.22 -7.58
N ASP A 340 -16.31 0.43 -6.87
CA ASP A 340 -16.61 1.56 -6.00
C ASP A 340 -15.89 2.83 -6.47
N LYS A 341 -16.53 3.98 -6.26
CA LYS A 341 -15.97 5.29 -6.59
C LYS A 341 -15.44 5.96 -5.33
N ALA A 342 -14.13 6.18 -5.29
CA ALA A 342 -13.45 6.83 -4.19
C ALA A 342 -13.88 8.30 -4.01
N PRO A 343 -13.76 8.87 -2.79
CA PRO A 343 -13.92 10.31 -2.55
C PRO A 343 -12.97 11.20 -3.39
N SER A 344 -11.81 10.69 -3.82
CA SER A 344 -10.89 11.36 -4.76
C SER A 344 -11.38 11.33 -6.23
N GLY A 345 -12.45 10.61 -6.55
CA GLY A 345 -12.95 10.42 -7.90
C GLY A 345 -12.27 9.31 -8.71
N GLN A 346 -11.34 8.57 -8.11
CA GLN A 346 -10.81 7.31 -8.63
C GLN A 346 -11.87 6.20 -8.56
N TRP A 347 -11.72 5.15 -9.37
CA TRP A 347 -12.56 3.95 -9.28
C TRP A 347 -11.68 2.76 -8.87
N VAL A 348 -12.20 1.88 -8.02
CA VAL A 348 -11.50 0.68 -7.53
C VAL A 348 -12.40 -0.53 -7.68
N SER A 349 -11.83 -1.73 -7.64
CA SER A 349 -12.61 -2.97 -7.58
C SER A 349 -13.10 -3.25 -6.15
N SER A 350 -14.25 -3.91 -6.04
CA SER A 350 -14.75 -4.47 -4.78
C SER A 350 -15.34 -5.86 -4.98
N GLY A 351 -14.66 -6.87 -4.44
CA GLY A 351 -14.98 -8.27 -4.67
C GLY A 351 -14.41 -8.78 -5.99
N TRP A 352 -13.92 -10.02 -5.99
CA TRP A 352 -13.09 -10.55 -7.07
C TRP A 352 -13.40 -12.02 -7.34
N GLY A 353 -13.30 -12.43 -8.61
CA GLY A 353 -13.19 -13.83 -9.02
C GLY A 353 -11.77 -14.11 -9.52
N TYR A 354 -11.22 -15.28 -9.22
CA TYR A 354 -9.90 -15.70 -9.68
C TYR A 354 -9.95 -17.10 -10.31
N ASP A 355 -9.31 -17.25 -11.48
CA ASP A 355 -9.06 -18.58 -12.07
C ASP A 355 -7.57 -18.85 -12.12
N PHE A 356 -7.17 -20.06 -11.74
CA PHE A 356 -5.79 -20.53 -11.72
C PHE A 356 -5.53 -21.49 -12.90
N PRO A 357 -4.32 -21.50 -13.49
CA PRO A 357 -3.93 -22.49 -14.50
C PRO A 357 -3.66 -23.89 -13.91
N ILE A 358 -3.71 -24.02 -12.58
CA ILE A 358 -3.47 -25.25 -11.82
C ILE A 358 -4.53 -25.42 -10.73
N ASN A 359 -4.67 -26.63 -10.21
CA ASN A 359 -5.39 -26.85 -8.96
C ASN A 359 -4.59 -26.28 -7.78
N VAL A 360 -5.20 -25.34 -7.05
CA VAL A 360 -4.74 -24.81 -5.77
C VAL A 360 -5.73 -25.32 -4.72
N GLU A 361 -5.25 -26.01 -3.67
CA GLU A 361 -6.06 -26.44 -2.51
C GLU A 361 -7.42 -27.09 -2.81
N GLY A 362 -7.53 -27.82 -3.93
CA GLY A 362 -8.73 -28.54 -4.34
C GLY A 362 -9.52 -27.88 -5.48
N SER A 363 -9.36 -26.58 -5.74
CA SER A 363 -10.10 -25.86 -6.78
C SER A 363 -9.19 -25.14 -7.80
N MET A 364 -9.77 -24.74 -8.92
CA MET A 364 -9.16 -23.82 -9.90
C MET A 364 -9.85 -22.44 -9.89
N HIS A 365 -10.98 -22.30 -9.19
CA HIS A 365 -11.86 -21.14 -9.24
C HIS A 365 -12.14 -20.62 -7.84
N TYR A 366 -11.99 -19.32 -7.63
CA TYR A 366 -12.14 -18.67 -6.34
C TYR A 366 -12.97 -17.40 -6.43
N THR A 367 -13.73 -17.12 -5.38
CA THR A 367 -14.47 -15.87 -5.19
C THR A 367 -14.08 -15.24 -3.86
N VAL A 368 -13.80 -13.94 -3.89
CA VAL A 368 -13.60 -13.10 -2.71
C VAL A 368 -14.83 -12.23 -2.51
N ILE A 369 -15.45 -12.35 -1.32
CA ILE A 369 -16.49 -11.43 -0.85
C ILE A 369 -15.86 -10.52 0.22
N PRO A 370 -15.76 -9.20 0.02
CA PRO A 370 -15.19 -8.28 1.01
C PRO A 370 -15.99 -8.30 2.32
N PHE A 371 -15.31 -8.17 3.47
CA PHE A 371 -15.97 -7.98 4.77
C PHE A 371 -16.48 -6.54 4.96
N SER A 372 -16.05 -5.60 4.11
CA SER A 372 -16.47 -4.20 4.14
C SER A 372 -16.34 -3.54 2.77
N ASN A 373 -17.19 -2.54 2.50
CA ASN A 373 -17.01 -1.56 1.42
C ASN A 373 -16.31 -0.27 1.92
N ASN A 374 -15.89 -0.24 3.18
CA ASN A 374 -15.24 0.88 3.85
C ASN A 374 -13.82 0.49 4.31
N ASP A 375 -13.03 -0.07 3.40
CA ASP A 375 -11.63 -0.48 3.62
C ASP A 375 -10.63 0.46 2.91
N TRP A 376 -11.00 1.73 2.79
CA TRP A 376 -10.30 2.76 2.04
C TRP A 376 -8.97 3.19 2.68
N ILE A 377 -7.92 3.29 1.88
CA ILE A 377 -6.74 4.09 2.19
C ILE A 377 -6.81 5.34 1.32
N CYS A 378 -7.10 6.48 1.92
CA CYS A 378 -7.42 7.74 1.23
C CYS A 378 -6.68 8.94 1.85
N SER A 379 -5.98 9.69 1.01
CA SER A 379 -5.49 11.04 1.30
C SER A 379 -5.93 11.99 0.16
N PRO A 380 -7.21 12.44 0.14
CA PRO A 380 -7.75 13.26 -0.95
C PRO A 380 -7.15 14.68 -0.93
N PRO A 381 -7.00 15.34 -2.10
CA PRO A 381 -7.33 14.85 -3.44
C PRO A 381 -6.27 13.90 -4.04
N THR A 382 -5.16 13.66 -3.33
CA THR A 382 -3.93 13.06 -3.85
C THR A 382 -4.07 11.59 -4.27
N PHE A 383 -4.66 10.75 -3.42
CA PHE A 383 -4.88 9.33 -3.73
C PHE A 383 -6.00 8.70 -2.88
N CYS A 384 -6.58 7.63 -3.40
CA CYS A 384 -7.38 6.63 -2.71
C CYS A 384 -7.16 5.24 -3.36
N PHE A 385 -7.12 4.20 -2.55
CA PHE A 385 -7.19 2.79 -2.96
C PHE A 385 -7.94 1.97 -1.89
N ILE A 386 -8.28 0.71 -2.18
CA ILE A 386 -8.81 -0.24 -1.19
C ILE A 386 -7.69 -1.14 -0.69
N GLU A 387 -7.66 -1.37 0.62
CA GLU A 387 -6.76 -2.30 1.33
C GLU A 387 -7.64 -3.16 2.26
N GLY A 388 -8.40 -4.09 1.66
CA GLY A 388 -9.54 -4.74 2.31
C GLY A 388 -9.37 -6.24 2.53
N ALA A 389 -10.05 -6.76 3.54
CA ALA A 389 -10.11 -8.21 3.78
C ALA A 389 -11.44 -8.80 3.28
N GLY A 390 -11.42 -10.08 2.91
CA GLY A 390 -12.61 -10.78 2.44
C GLY A 390 -12.63 -12.27 2.79
N GLN A 391 -13.81 -12.87 2.63
CA GLN A 391 -14.03 -14.30 2.71
C GLN A 391 -13.53 -14.96 1.42
N LEU A 392 -12.64 -15.96 1.55
CA LEU A 392 -12.16 -16.75 0.42
C LEU A 392 -13.04 -17.98 0.22
N ILE A 393 -13.71 -18.05 -0.93
CA ILE A 393 -14.72 -19.07 -1.25
C ILE A 393 -14.27 -19.83 -2.51
N ASP A 394 -14.45 -21.15 -2.52
CA ASP A 394 -14.34 -21.97 -3.73
C ASP A 394 -15.50 -21.63 -4.69
N GLY A 395 -15.15 -21.12 -5.87
CA GLY A 395 -16.11 -20.71 -6.90
C GLY A 395 -16.95 -21.86 -7.46
N MET A 396 -16.51 -23.12 -7.31
CA MET A 396 -17.25 -24.30 -7.78
C MET A 396 -18.22 -24.88 -6.75
N THR A 397 -17.85 -24.90 -5.47
CA THR A 397 -18.66 -25.53 -4.41
C THR A 397 -19.37 -24.55 -3.49
N GLY A 398 -19.05 -23.24 -3.56
CA GLY A 398 -19.53 -22.24 -2.61
C GLY A 398 -18.96 -22.41 -1.19
N LYS A 399 -17.99 -23.31 -0.99
CA LYS A 399 -17.41 -23.59 0.32
C LYS A 399 -16.42 -22.49 0.72
N HIS A 400 -16.54 -22.01 1.96
CA HIS A 400 -15.56 -21.16 2.62
C HIS A 400 -14.25 -21.94 2.91
N LEU A 401 -13.10 -21.37 2.55
CA LEU A 401 -11.77 -22.01 2.65
C LEU A 401 -10.71 -21.17 3.41
N GLY A 402 -11.08 -19.98 3.87
CA GLY A 402 -10.20 -19.08 4.61
C GLY A 402 -10.51 -17.61 4.33
N SER A 403 -9.49 -16.76 4.35
CA SER A 403 -9.64 -15.32 4.08
C SER A 403 -8.69 -14.84 2.98
N SER A 404 -9.01 -13.71 2.35
CA SER A 404 -8.07 -12.94 1.54
C SER A 404 -7.82 -11.55 2.15
N ILE A 405 -6.68 -10.95 1.80
CA ILE A 405 -6.54 -9.49 1.73
C ILE A 405 -6.39 -9.12 0.25
N ASN A 406 -6.97 -8.00 -0.15
CA ASN A 406 -7.00 -7.48 -1.50
C ASN A 406 -6.62 -5.99 -1.49
N GLU A 407 -5.66 -5.61 -2.33
CA GLU A 407 -5.35 -4.22 -2.65
C GLU A 407 -5.87 -3.92 -4.05
N SER A 408 -6.55 -2.79 -4.26
CA SER A 408 -7.06 -2.39 -5.58
C SER A 408 -6.89 -0.89 -5.81
N MET A 409 -6.09 -0.56 -6.81
CA MET A 409 -5.82 0.80 -7.28
C MET A 409 -6.79 1.24 -8.39
N ASP A 410 -6.50 2.37 -9.04
CA ASP A 410 -7.41 2.98 -10.02
C ASP A 410 -7.63 2.09 -11.25
N ILE A 411 -8.81 1.46 -11.35
CA ILE A 411 -9.16 0.53 -12.44
C ILE A 411 -9.13 1.18 -13.83
N ARG A 412 -9.17 2.53 -13.89
CA ARG A 412 -9.01 3.30 -15.14
C ARG A 412 -7.58 3.27 -15.67
N ILE A 413 -6.60 3.12 -14.79
CA ILE A 413 -5.17 2.96 -15.12
C ILE A 413 -4.90 1.50 -15.47
N LEU A 414 -5.45 0.58 -14.68
CA LEU A 414 -5.38 -0.87 -14.92
C LEU A 414 -6.06 -1.31 -16.22
N LYS A 415 -7.12 -0.58 -16.63
CA LYS A 415 -8.07 -0.96 -17.69
C LYS A 415 -8.81 -2.25 -17.34
N ASN A 416 -9.26 -2.36 -16.09
CA ASN A 416 -10.05 -3.49 -15.60
C ASN A 416 -11.55 -3.20 -15.72
N GLY A 417 -12.36 -4.26 -15.81
CA GLY A 417 -13.82 -4.19 -15.73
C GLY A 417 -14.44 -3.26 -16.79
N PRO A 418 -15.22 -2.21 -16.42
CA PRO A 418 -15.85 -1.29 -17.36
C PRO A 418 -14.85 -0.40 -18.14
N TYR A 419 -13.55 -0.49 -17.84
CA TYR A 419 -12.48 0.20 -18.56
C TYR A 419 -11.58 -0.74 -19.37
N ASP A 420 -11.85 -2.04 -19.37
CA ASP A 420 -11.22 -2.95 -20.34
C ASP A 420 -11.83 -2.74 -21.72
N VAL A 421 -10.97 -2.64 -22.73
CA VAL A 421 -11.35 -2.52 -24.15
C VAL A 421 -11.47 -3.88 -24.84
N ASN A 422 -11.10 -4.97 -24.15
CA ASN A 422 -11.06 -6.34 -24.65
C ASN A 422 -12.02 -7.27 -23.90
N GLN A 423 -13.13 -6.77 -23.35
CA GLN A 423 -14.07 -7.58 -22.56
C GLN A 423 -14.42 -8.91 -23.27
N HIS A 424 -14.22 -10.02 -22.56
CA HIS A 424 -14.37 -11.41 -23.00
C HIS A 424 -15.18 -12.20 -21.96
#